data_AF-A0A7Y6A4D9-F1
#
_entry.id   AF-A0A7Y6A4D9-F1
#
_cell.length_a   1.000
_cell.length_b   1.000
_cell.length_c   1.000
_cell.angle_alpha   90.00
_cell.angle_beta   90.00
_cell.angle_gamma   90.00
#
_symmetry.space_group_name_H-M   'P 1'
#
loop_
_entity.id
_entity.type
_entity.pdbx_description
1 polymer ?
#
loop_
_entity_poly.entity_id
_entity_poly.type
_entity_poly.pdbx_seq_one_letter_code
_entity_poly.pdbx_strand_id
1 'polypeptide(L)'
;MQINWSREELILACDLVRQNDWWELRPSDPRVAELSRRLQVPFVHPTEGRPANFRNINGVSRKTADLMTQLPHYQGKATKGGRLDRVVLEEFLEDPVAMAAAAGELTLRIDNGDWGLLPDPTIPSVGRTRPTAAPLSRVADRPTLAERRTQPALQPRAIDPSGPEAALASALVESPTFREQHVKSGRHALRIGLVHAVVAQLAAGDGRASSRELAAAAGLEGRSFDPTCAAMRRLLNLEGYTVLALDADGTTVRLDLPLLRDQFRVDAA
;
A
#
# COMPACT_ATOMS: atom_id res chain seq x y z
N MET A 1 -21.08 -10.87 21.35
CA MET A 1 -20.71 -9.54 21.87
C MET A 1 -19.77 -8.89 20.86
N GLN A 2 -20.02 -7.64 20.45
CA GLN A 2 -19.15 -6.94 19.50
C GLN A 2 -18.07 -6.17 20.27
N ILE A 3 -16.80 -6.47 20.00
CA ILE A 3 -15.67 -5.76 20.62
C ILE A 3 -15.30 -4.57 19.72
N ASN A 4 -15.29 -3.37 20.29
CA ASN A 4 -14.98 -2.14 19.56
C ASN A 4 -13.48 -2.07 19.20
N TRP A 5 -13.14 -1.32 18.14
CA TRP A 5 -11.75 -0.99 17.82
C TRP A 5 -11.18 -0.05 18.89
N SER A 6 -10.01 -0.40 19.42
CA SER A 6 -9.22 0.45 20.31
C SER A 6 -8.35 1.42 19.52
N ARG A 7 -7.76 2.40 20.21
CA ARG A 7 -6.90 3.42 19.58
C ARG A 7 -5.64 2.78 19.01
N GLU A 8 -5.01 1.87 19.76
CA GLU A 8 -3.77 1.20 19.38
C GLU A 8 -3.97 0.32 18.14
N GLU A 9 -5.08 -0.41 18.06
CA GLU A 9 -5.41 -1.21 16.87
C GLU A 9 -5.67 -0.32 15.64
N LEU A 10 -6.26 0.86 15.84
CA LEU A 10 -6.47 1.84 14.77
C LEU A 10 -5.17 2.51 14.33
N ILE A 11 -4.22 2.75 15.23
CA ILE A 11 -2.90 3.27 14.87
C ILE A 11 -2.19 2.30 13.94
N LEU A 12 -2.20 1.00 14.27
CA LEU A 12 -1.60 -0.04 13.41
C LEU A 12 -2.32 -0.16 12.06
N ALA A 13 -3.64 -0.08 12.03
CA ALA A 13 -4.41 -0.12 10.79
C ALA A 13 -4.21 1.14 9.92
N CYS A 14 -4.14 2.32 10.53
CA CYS A 14 -3.92 3.58 9.84
C CYS A 14 -2.49 3.68 9.30
N ASP A 15 -1.49 3.23 10.06
CA ASP A 15 -0.12 3.15 9.57
C ASP A 15 0.00 2.21 8.37
N LEU A 16 -0.72 1.07 8.37
CA LEU A 16 -0.77 0.17 7.22
C LEU A 16 -1.39 0.84 5.97
N VAL A 17 -2.43 1.66 6.15
CA VAL A 17 -3.04 2.43 5.06
C VAL A 17 -2.08 3.51 4.55
N ARG A 18 -1.41 4.23 5.46
CA ARG A 18 -0.39 5.24 5.13
C ARG A 18 0.77 4.63 4.34
N GLN A 19 1.31 3.50 4.78
CA GLN A 19 2.34 2.73 4.06
C GLN A 19 1.86 2.21 2.69
N ASN A 20 0.55 2.21 2.45
CA ASN A 20 -0.06 1.85 1.17
C ASN A 20 -0.55 3.07 0.39
N ASP A 21 0.14 4.21 0.50
CA ASP A 21 -0.19 5.48 -0.17
C ASP A 21 -1.63 5.94 0.13
N TRP A 22 -2.10 5.72 1.35
CA TRP A 22 -3.46 6.03 1.80
C TRP A 22 -4.57 5.24 1.10
N TRP A 23 -4.23 4.12 0.46
CA TRP A 23 -5.21 3.21 -0.14
C TRP A 23 -5.59 2.06 0.79
N GLU A 24 -6.85 1.62 0.68
CA GLU A 24 -7.31 0.40 1.33
C GLU A 24 -6.57 -0.85 0.83
N LEU A 25 -6.45 -1.85 1.71
CA LEU A 25 -5.86 -3.14 1.39
C LEU A 25 -6.94 -4.21 1.32
N ARG A 26 -6.90 -5.05 0.28
CA ARG A 26 -7.87 -6.14 0.08
C ARG A 26 -7.59 -7.31 1.03
N PRO A 27 -8.58 -8.19 1.30
CA PRO A 27 -8.37 -9.35 2.17
C PRO A 27 -7.25 -10.31 1.71
N SER A 28 -6.95 -10.32 0.41
CA SER A 28 -5.88 -11.15 -0.17
C SER A 28 -4.48 -10.54 -0.05
N ASP A 29 -4.35 -9.30 0.45
CA ASP A 29 -3.04 -8.69 0.66
C ASP A 29 -2.35 -9.34 1.88
N PRO A 30 -1.11 -9.86 1.74
CA PRO A 30 -0.43 -10.55 2.83
C PRO A 30 -0.22 -9.66 4.06
N ARG A 31 -0.10 -8.34 3.88
CA ARG A 31 0.04 -7.38 4.99
C ARG A 31 -1.22 -7.28 5.85
N VAL A 32 -2.40 -7.54 5.27
CA VAL A 32 -3.68 -7.62 6.02
C VAL A 32 -3.70 -8.88 6.88
N ALA A 33 -3.25 -10.02 6.35
CA ALA A 33 -3.13 -11.25 7.11
C ALA A 33 -2.13 -11.10 8.27
N GLU A 34 -1.01 -10.43 8.01
CA GLU A 34 -0.02 -10.10 9.03
C GLU A 34 -0.60 -9.26 10.17
N LEU A 35 -1.23 -8.14 9.84
CA LEU A 35 -1.86 -7.28 10.83
C LEU A 35 -2.96 -8.02 11.60
N SER A 36 -3.76 -8.86 10.92
CA SER A 36 -4.77 -9.69 11.58
C SER A 36 -4.18 -10.63 12.64
N ARG A 37 -2.99 -11.22 12.40
CA ARG A 37 -2.31 -12.04 13.40
C ARG A 37 -1.86 -11.22 14.61
N ARG A 38 -1.27 -10.04 14.39
CA ARG A 38 -0.84 -9.13 15.46
C ARG A 38 -2.01 -8.66 16.33
N LEU A 39 -3.12 -8.27 15.72
CA LEU A 39 -4.30 -7.78 16.46
C LEU A 39 -5.02 -8.90 17.24
N GLN A 40 -4.79 -10.17 16.90
CA GLN A 40 -5.38 -11.32 17.59
C GLN A 40 -4.58 -11.79 18.82
N VAL A 41 -3.47 -11.16 19.19
CA VAL A 41 -2.78 -11.42 20.46
C VAL A 41 -3.48 -10.69 21.63
N PRO A 42 -3.28 -11.07 22.91
CA PRO A 42 -3.92 -10.41 24.06
C PRO A 42 -3.29 -9.05 24.42
N PHE A 43 -3.07 -8.17 23.43
CA PHE A 43 -2.45 -6.87 23.63
C PHE A 43 -3.42 -5.83 24.22
N VAL A 44 -4.56 -5.59 23.56
CA VAL A 44 -5.57 -4.61 24.05
C VAL A 44 -6.79 -5.27 24.66
N HIS A 45 -7.19 -6.41 24.11
CA HIS A 45 -8.35 -7.15 24.54
C HIS A 45 -7.91 -8.52 25.07
N PRO A 46 -8.51 -9.07 26.14
CA PRO A 46 -8.23 -10.45 26.56
C PRO A 46 -8.66 -11.44 25.47
N THR A 47 -8.07 -12.64 25.45
CA THR A 47 -8.47 -13.70 24.51
C THR A 47 -9.84 -14.30 24.84
N GLU A 48 -10.21 -14.30 26.12
CA GLU A 48 -11.47 -14.85 26.62
C GLU A 48 -12.68 -14.05 26.11
N GLY A 49 -13.73 -14.75 25.69
CA GLY A 49 -14.98 -14.13 25.23
C GLY A 49 -14.92 -13.44 23.86
N ARG A 50 -13.80 -13.54 23.12
CA ARG A 50 -13.70 -12.99 21.78
C ARG A 50 -14.62 -13.71 20.79
N PRO A 51 -15.32 -12.98 19.91
CA PRO A 51 -16.08 -13.61 18.83
C PRO A 51 -15.14 -14.22 17.78
N ALA A 52 -15.61 -15.23 17.04
CA ALA A 52 -14.82 -15.93 16.01
C ALA A 52 -14.32 -15.01 14.86
N ASN A 53 -14.97 -13.85 14.67
CA ASN A 53 -14.58 -12.86 13.67
C ASN A 53 -13.70 -11.72 14.24
N PHE A 54 -13.22 -11.85 15.49
CA PHE A 54 -12.40 -10.82 16.13
C PHE A 54 -11.14 -10.54 15.33
N ARG A 55 -11.03 -9.30 14.82
CA ARG A 55 -9.88 -8.79 14.04
C ARG A 55 -9.41 -9.75 12.94
N ASN A 56 -10.33 -10.49 12.34
CA ASN A 56 -10.02 -11.38 11.23
C ASN A 56 -9.63 -10.57 9.98
N ILE A 57 -9.09 -11.25 8.96
CA ILE A 57 -8.60 -10.65 7.71
C ILE A 57 -9.65 -9.72 7.07
N ASN A 58 -10.90 -10.14 7.00
CA ASN A 58 -11.98 -9.34 6.42
C ASN A 58 -12.28 -8.09 7.25
N GLY A 59 -12.25 -8.19 8.58
CA GLY A 59 -12.44 -7.08 9.50
C GLY A 59 -11.31 -6.04 9.38
N VAL A 60 -10.07 -6.51 9.27
CA VAL A 60 -8.90 -5.63 9.06
C VAL A 60 -8.98 -4.94 7.70
N SER A 61 -9.20 -5.69 6.60
CA SER A 61 -9.37 -5.11 5.26
C SER A 61 -10.49 -4.07 5.23
N ARG A 62 -11.66 -4.39 5.81
CA ARG A 62 -12.77 -3.44 5.92
C ARG A 62 -12.39 -2.19 6.72
N LYS A 63 -11.58 -2.34 7.77
CA LYS A 63 -11.11 -1.19 8.55
C LYS A 63 -10.17 -0.29 7.74
N THR A 64 -9.32 -0.86 6.88
CA THR A 64 -8.49 -0.05 5.96
C THR A 64 -9.35 0.77 4.98
N ALA A 65 -10.47 0.21 4.51
CA ALA A 65 -11.46 0.93 3.72
C ALA A 65 -12.13 2.06 4.51
N ASP A 66 -12.55 1.79 5.75
CA ASP A 66 -13.18 2.80 6.60
C ASP A 66 -12.25 4.01 6.83
N LEU A 67 -10.96 3.78 7.07
CA LEU A 67 -9.96 4.84 7.24
C LEU A 67 -9.73 5.61 5.93
N MET A 68 -9.53 4.91 4.82
CA MET A 68 -9.30 5.50 3.50
C MET A 68 -10.47 6.41 3.07
N THR A 69 -11.71 5.98 3.28
CA THR A 69 -12.88 6.77 2.88
C THR A 69 -13.18 7.99 3.77
N GLN A 70 -12.41 8.20 4.84
CA GLN A 70 -12.50 9.37 5.71
C GLN A 70 -11.46 10.45 5.40
N LEU A 71 -10.55 10.21 4.45
CA LEU A 71 -9.54 11.17 4.04
C LEU A 71 -10.17 12.47 3.51
N PRO A 72 -9.60 13.65 3.79
CA PRO A 72 -10.13 14.95 3.33
C PRO A 72 -10.31 15.04 1.80
N HIS A 73 -9.47 14.32 1.05
CA HIS A 73 -9.49 14.33 -0.41
C HIS A 73 -10.37 13.22 -1.01
N TYR A 74 -11.00 12.38 -0.19
CA TYR A 74 -11.88 11.32 -0.67
C TYR A 74 -13.24 11.88 -1.08
N GLN A 75 -13.54 11.83 -2.39
CA GLN A 75 -14.77 12.39 -2.98
C GLN A 75 -15.90 11.35 -3.14
N GLY A 76 -15.67 10.10 -2.74
CA GLY A 76 -16.67 9.03 -2.82
C GLY A 76 -17.65 9.06 -1.65
N LYS A 77 -18.62 8.12 -1.65
CA LYS A 77 -19.47 7.91 -0.47
C LYS A 77 -18.62 7.32 0.66
N ALA A 78 -18.46 8.07 1.74
CA ALA A 78 -17.75 7.61 2.93
C ALA A 78 -18.46 6.38 3.53
N THR A 79 -17.69 5.43 4.06
CA THR A 79 -18.30 4.37 4.87
C THR A 79 -18.77 4.93 6.22
N LYS A 80 -19.57 4.17 6.95
CA LYS A 80 -19.92 4.49 8.35
C LYS A 80 -18.74 4.14 9.26
N GLY A 81 -17.65 4.90 9.14
CA GLY A 81 -16.48 4.80 10.01
C GLY A 81 -16.81 5.18 11.46
N GLY A 82 -15.97 4.74 12.40
CA GLY A 82 -16.08 5.09 13.81
C GLY A 82 -15.54 6.49 14.11
N ARG A 83 -16.01 7.13 15.20
CA ARG A 83 -15.45 8.42 15.66
C ARG A 83 -13.94 8.34 15.91
N LEU A 84 -13.47 7.22 16.46
CA LEU A 84 -12.04 7.02 16.76
C LEU A 84 -11.20 6.83 15.50
N ASP A 85 -11.79 6.27 14.43
CA ASP A 85 -11.12 6.16 13.12
C ASP A 85 -10.70 7.55 12.63
N ARG A 86 -11.61 8.54 12.75
CA ARG A 86 -11.36 9.93 12.37
C ARG A 86 -10.27 10.59 13.20
N VAL A 87 -10.32 10.43 14.53
CA VAL A 87 -9.32 11.01 15.43
C VAL A 87 -7.91 10.52 15.10
N VAL A 88 -7.74 9.20 14.98
CA VAL A 88 -6.43 8.63 14.65
C VAL A 88 -5.98 9.05 13.25
N LEU A 89 -6.89 9.11 12.28
CA LEU A 89 -6.58 9.58 10.94
C LEU A 89 -6.11 11.05 10.93
N GLU A 90 -6.80 11.93 11.65
CA GLU A 90 -6.42 13.35 11.79
C GLU A 90 -5.02 13.48 12.42
N GLU A 91 -4.73 12.75 13.49
CA GLU A 91 -3.38 12.72 14.11
C GLU A 91 -2.29 12.29 13.10
N PHE A 92 -2.57 11.29 12.26
CA PHE A 92 -1.65 10.82 11.22
C PHE A 92 -1.45 11.83 10.07
N LEU A 93 -2.45 12.66 9.79
CA LEU A 93 -2.35 13.74 8.78
C LEU A 93 -1.62 14.96 9.33
N GLU A 94 -1.74 15.23 10.64
CA GLU A 94 -1.06 16.34 11.32
C GLU A 94 0.43 16.04 11.58
N ASP A 95 0.76 14.86 12.10
CA ASP A 95 2.15 14.44 12.35
C ASP A 95 2.39 12.97 11.94
N PRO A 96 2.61 12.71 10.64
CA PRO A 96 2.82 11.35 10.14
C PRO A 96 4.08 10.69 10.69
N VAL A 97 5.10 11.47 11.09
CA VAL A 97 6.37 10.94 11.60
C VAL A 97 6.20 10.43 13.02
N ALA A 98 5.62 11.23 13.91
CA ALA A 98 5.36 10.81 15.29
C ALA A 98 4.38 9.62 15.34
N MET A 99 3.33 9.64 14.51
CA MET A 99 2.35 8.55 14.48
C MET A 99 2.92 7.26 13.88
N ALA A 100 3.81 7.34 12.89
CA ALA A 100 4.54 6.18 12.39
C ALA A 100 5.50 5.61 13.45
N ALA A 101 6.18 6.47 14.22
CA ALA A 101 7.01 6.04 15.35
C ALA A 101 6.18 5.31 16.42
N ALA A 102 5.00 5.84 16.77
CA ALA A 102 4.08 5.20 17.70
C ALA A 102 3.60 3.83 17.20
N ALA A 103 3.26 3.70 15.91
CA ALA A 103 2.90 2.42 15.30
C ALA A 103 4.06 1.40 15.33
N GLY A 104 5.29 1.88 15.10
CA GLY A 104 6.51 1.07 15.22
C GLY A 104 6.72 0.55 16.64
N GLU A 105 6.54 1.40 17.65
CA GLU A 105 6.65 1.00 19.06
C GLU A 105 5.60 -0.06 19.44
N LEU A 106 4.34 0.15 19.04
CA LEU A 106 3.27 -0.83 19.25
C LEU A 106 3.57 -2.18 18.59
N THR A 107 4.09 -2.14 17.35
CA THR A 107 4.49 -3.35 16.62
C THR A 107 5.61 -4.09 17.36
N LEU A 108 6.64 -3.37 17.83
CA LEU A 108 7.73 -3.96 18.60
C LEU A 108 7.23 -4.57 19.91
N ARG A 109 6.33 -3.90 20.63
CA ARG A 109 5.75 -4.43 21.88
C ARG A 109 4.97 -5.72 21.64
N ILE A 110 4.10 -5.74 20.61
CA ILE A 110 3.35 -6.94 20.22
C ILE A 110 4.29 -8.09 19.86
N ASP A 111 5.27 -7.82 19.00
CA ASP A 111 6.20 -8.83 18.48
C ASP A 111 7.13 -9.37 19.59
N ASN A 112 7.47 -8.55 20.58
CA ASN A 112 8.24 -8.95 21.76
C ASN A 112 7.42 -9.68 22.84
N GLY A 113 6.11 -9.78 22.67
CA GLY A 113 5.24 -10.37 23.68
C GLY A 113 4.93 -9.46 24.87
N ASP A 114 5.25 -8.17 24.79
CA ASP A 114 5.00 -7.18 25.85
C ASP A 114 3.55 -6.68 25.79
N TRP A 115 2.64 -7.59 26.11
CA TRP A 115 1.21 -7.35 25.93
C TRP A 115 0.60 -6.42 26.97
N GLY A 116 1.30 -6.13 28.06
CA GLY A 116 0.94 -5.08 29.02
C GLY A 116 -0.53 -5.04 29.44
N LEU A 117 -1.13 -6.18 29.82
CA LEU A 117 -2.40 -6.17 30.54
C LEU A 117 -2.22 -5.21 31.73
N LEU A 118 -3.04 -4.15 31.81
CA LEU A 118 -3.09 -3.30 33.01
C LEU A 118 -3.13 -4.24 34.23
N PRO A 119 -2.22 -4.08 35.22
CA PRO A 119 -2.11 -5.04 36.30
C PRO A 119 -3.44 -5.12 37.07
N ASP A 120 -3.97 -6.33 37.23
CA ASP A 120 -4.85 -6.64 38.35
C ASP A 120 -4.03 -6.42 39.63
N PRO A 121 -4.46 -5.56 40.58
CA PRO A 121 -3.69 -5.23 41.78
C PRO A 121 -3.49 -6.41 42.75
N THR A 122 -3.93 -7.63 42.43
CA THR A 122 -3.88 -8.77 43.35
C THR A 122 -2.90 -9.90 43.00
N ILE A 123 -2.11 -9.80 41.92
CA ILE A 123 -1.18 -10.87 41.53
C ILE A 123 0.28 -10.38 41.59
N PRO A 124 1.17 -11.01 42.39
CA PRO A 124 2.57 -10.63 42.42
C PRO A 124 3.29 -11.07 41.13
N SER A 125 4.01 -10.12 40.54
CA SER A 125 4.84 -10.27 39.34
C SER A 125 5.91 -11.37 39.52
N VAL A 126 5.93 -12.34 38.60
CA VAL A 126 6.99 -13.36 38.52
C VAL A 126 7.82 -13.14 37.26
N GLY A 127 9.11 -12.87 37.49
CA GLY A 127 10.28 -13.32 36.71
C GLY A 127 10.20 -13.31 35.17
N ARG A 128 10.78 -12.27 34.57
CA ARG A 128 11.20 -12.25 33.16
C ARG A 128 12.33 -13.28 32.92
N THR A 129 12.20 -14.12 31.89
CA THR A 129 13.32 -14.90 31.34
C THR A 129 13.47 -14.67 29.83
N ARG A 130 14.74 -14.57 29.42
CA ARG A 130 15.24 -14.38 28.05
C ARG A 130 14.91 -15.57 27.14
N PRO A 131 14.75 -15.41 25.80
CA PRO A 131 14.38 -16.52 24.93
C PRO A 131 15.57 -17.46 24.69
N THR A 132 15.33 -18.76 24.82
CA THR A 132 16.21 -19.83 24.34
C THR A 132 15.66 -20.36 23.02
N ALA A 133 16.54 -20.49 22.02
CA ALA A 133 16.24 -21.02 20.70
C ALA A 133 15.95 -22.54 20.71
N ALA A 134 14.96 -22.99 19.93
CA ALA A 134 14.88 -24.28 19.22
C ALA A 134 13.51 -24.42 18.51
N PRO A 135 13.32 -25.35 17.56
CA PRO A 135 13.97 -25.44 16.26
C PRO A 135 12.94 -25.34 15.10
N LEU A 136 13.44 -24.99 13.92
CA LEU A 136 12.67 -25.00 12.67
C LEU A 136 12.27 -26.44 12.29
N SER A 137 10.97 -26.72 12.26
CA SER A 137 10.45 -27.97 11.69
C SER A 137 10.22 -27.82 10.18
N ARG A 138 11.00 -28.59 9.45
CA ARG A 138 10.91 -28.98 8.04
C ARG A 138 9.48 -29.40 7.66
N VAL A 139 8.90 -28.73 6.65
CA VAL A 139 7.80 -29.29 5.84
C VAL A 139 8.28 -29.33 4.40
N ALA A 140 8.17 -30.53 3.84
CA ALA A 140 8.75 -30.98 2.60
C ALA A 140 8.02 -30.46 1.35
N ASP A 141 8.80 -30.45 0.28
CA ASP A 141 8.48 -30.49 -1.15
C ASP A 141 7.04 -30.84 -1.54
N ARG A 142 6.49 -30.04 -2.47
CA ARG A 142 5.77 -30.52 -3.66
C ARG A 142 5.63 -29.39 -4.70
N PRO A 143 5.47 -29.73 -5.99
CA PRO A 143 6.35 -29.28 -7.04
C PRO A 143 5.90 -27.98 -7.71
N THR A 144 6.88 -27.31 -8.29
CA THR A 144 6.74 -26.28 -9.31
C THR A 144 5.91 -26.80 -10.48
N LEU A 145 4.74 -26.18 -10.74
CA LEU A 145 4.06 -26.31 -12.01
C LEU A 145 4.80 -25.48 -13.05
N ALA A 146 5.82 -26.11 -13.62
CA ALA A 146 6.26 -26.03 -15.00
C ALA A 146 5.99 -24.71 -15.74
N GLU A 147 7.06 -23.94 -15.88
CA GLU A 147 7.63 -23.62 -17.19
C GLU A 147 6.60 -23.39 -18.30
N ARG A 148 6.13 -22.15 -18.41
CA ARG A 148 5.66 -21.63 -19.69
C ARG A 148 6.56 -20.47 -20.11
N ARG A 149 7.45 -20.85 -21.03
CA ARG A 149 8.15 -20.04 -22.03
C ARG A 149 9.21 -19.08 -21.51
N THR A 150 10.44 -19.59 -21.58
CA THR A 150 11.70 -18.88 -21.69
C THR A 150 11.64 -17.87 -22.84
N GLN A 151 11.32 -16.63 -22.50
CA GLN A 151 11.91 -15.44 -23.13
C GLN A 151 12.70 -14.75 -22.01
N PRO A 152 13.91 -14.21 -22.27
CA PRO A 152 14.65 -13.53 -21.22
C PRO A 152 13.77 -12.40 -20.67
N ALA A 153 13.44 -12.49 -19.39
CA ALA A 153 12.72 -11.42 -18.71
C ALA A 153 13.63 -10.19 -18.75
N LEU A 154 13.21 -9.15 -19.47
CA LEU A 154 13.78 -7.83 -19.25
C LEU A 154 13.42 -7.46 -17.80
N GLN A 155 14.43 -7.40 -16.94
CA GLN A 155 14.27 -6.93 -15.58
C GLN A 155 13.97 -5.43 -15.64
N PRO A 156 13.14 -4.89 -14.71
CA PRO A 156 12.98 -3.44 -14.58
C PRO A 156 14.35 -2.75 -14.53
N ARG A 157 14.47 -1.59 -15.18
CA ARG A 157 15.72 -0.82 -15.12
C ARG A 157 15.93 -0.34 -13.69
N ALA A 158 17.18 -0.36 -13.23
CA ALA A 158 17.52 0.30 -11.98
C ALA A 158 17.30 1.81 -12.15
N ILE A 159 16.35 2.38 -11.41
CA ILE A 159 16.08 3.81 -11.40
C ILE A 159 16.89 4.42 -10.25
N ASP A 160 17.75 5.39 -10.57
CA ASP A 160 18.37 6.21 -9.54
C ASP A 160 17.30 7.12 -8.90
N PRO A 161 17.04 7.03 -7.59
CA PRO A 161 16.08 7.90 -6.92
C PRO A 161 16.42 9.39 -7.03
N SER A 162 17.69 9.74 -7.27
CA SER A 162 18.15 11.12 -7.50
C SER A 162 18.35 11.46 -8.99
N GLY A 163 18.01 10.53 -9.89
CA GLY A 163 18.14 10.71 -11.33
C GLY A 163 17.01 11.55 -11.95
N PRO A 164 17.20 12.05 -13.18
CA PRO A 164 16.22 12.89 -13.89
C PRO A 164 14.89 12.17 -14.14
N GLU A 165 14.88 10.85 -14.26
CA GLU A 165 13.67 10.05 -14.48
C GLU A 165 12.78 10.01 -13.24
N ALA A 166 13.38 9.85 -12.06
CA ALA A 166 12.68 9.91 -10.78
C ALA A 166 12.21 11.34 -10.49
N ALA A 167 13.00 12.36 -10.87
CA ALA A 167 12.61 13.76 -10.77
C ALA A 167 11.39 14.08 -11.65
N LEU A 168 11.37 13.62 -12.91
CA LEU A 168 10.23 13.79 -13.81
C LEU A 168 8.97 13.12 -13.26
N ALA A 169 9.09 11.89 -12.75
CA ALA A 169 7.97 11.17 -12.15
C ALA A 169 7.43 11.89 -10.89
N SER A 170 8.31 12.47 -10.08
CA SER A 170 7.96 13.26 -8.89
C SER A 170 7.24 14.56 -9.29
N ALA A 171 7.80 15.31 -10.24
CA ALA A 171 7.20 16.53 -10.76
C ALA A 171 5.79 16.27 -11.35
N LEU A 172 5.62 15.15 -12.06
CA LEU A 172 4.32 14.74 -12.59
C LEU A 172 3.29 14.56 -11.48
N VAL A 173 3.60 13.77 -10.44
CA VAL A 173 2.63 13.48 -9.38
C VAL A 173 2.32 14.70 -8.51
N GLU A 174 3.24 15.67 -8.45
CA GLU A 174 3.06 16.95 -7.75
C GLU A 174 2.30 17.99 -8.58
N SER A 175 2.26 17.83 -9.90
CA SER A 175 1.62 18.78 -10.81
C SER A 175 0.13 19.00 -10.48
N PRO A 176 -0.38 20.24 -10.59
CA PRO A 176 -1.80 20.53 -10.37
C PRO A 176 -2.71 19.70 -11.29
N THR A 177 -2.33 19.58 -12.56
CA THR A 177 -3.08 18.81 -13.57
C THR A 177 -3.20 17.34 -13.16
N PHE A 178 -2.12 16.71 -12.71
CA PHE A 178 -2.17 15.34 -12.22
C PHE A 178 -3.10 15.21 -11.01
N ARG A 179 -2.96 16.10 -10.02
CA ARG A 179 -3.79 16.07 -8.81
C ARG A 179 -5.28 16.19 -9.15
N GLU A 180 -5.65 17.07 -10.08
CA GLU A 180 -7.03 17.20 -10.54
C GLU A 180 -7.55 15.92 -11.21
N GLN A 181 -6.77 15.30 -12.09
CA GLN A 181 -7.18 14.08 -12.80
C GLN A 181 -7.21 12.85 -11.87
N HIS A 182 -6.29 12.81 -10.92
CA HIS A 182 -6.23 11.80 -9.88
C HIS A 182 -7.47 11.88 -8.97
N VAL A 183 -7.84 13.09 -8.55
CA VAL A 183 -9.08 13.35 -7.78
C VAL A 183 -10.32 12.93 -8.57
N LYS A 184 -10.42 13.25 -9.88
CA LYS A 184 -11.54 12.84 -10.75
C LYS A 184 -11.69 11.32 -10.86
N SER A 185 -10.61 10.57 -10.67
CA SER A 185 -10.62 9.10 -10.74
C SER A 185 -11.25 8.42 -9.51
N GLY A 186 -11.42 9.16 -8.40
CA GLY A 186 -12.11 8.70 -7.18
C GLY A 186 -11.59 7.36 -6.66
N ARG A 187 -12.49 6.43 -6.31
CA ARG A 187 -12.16 5.07 -5.82
C ARG A 187 -11.41 4.17 -6.82
N HIS A 188 -11.22 4.64 -8.04
CA HIS A 188 -10.49 3.93 -9.10
C HIS A 188 -9.18 4.62 -9.46
N ALA A 189 -8.75 5.67 -8.72
CA ALA A 189 -7.46 6.28 -8.94
C ALA A 189 -6.33 5.28 -8.64
N LEU A 190 -5.24 5.36 -9.39
CA LEU A 190 -4.08 4.53 -9.15
C LEU A 190 -3.35 5.01 -7.90
N ARG A 191 -2.67 4.10 -7.19
CA ARG A 191 -1.74 4.49 -6.12
C ARG A 191 -0.68 5.44 -6.69
N ILE A 192 -0.37 6.52 -5.97
CA ILE A 192 0.58 7.54 -6.46
C ILE A 192 1.97 6.92 -6.68
N GLY A 193 2.44 6.08 -5.73
CA GLY A 193 3.72 5.38 -5.89
C GLY A 193 3.76 4.46 -7.10
N LEU A 194 2.62 3.87 -7.50
CA LEU A 194 2.53 3.08 -8.73
C LEU A 194 2.70 3.94 -9.98
N VAL A 195 2.04 5.10 -10.04
CA VAL A 195 2.17 6.02 -11.18
C VAL A 195 3.63 6.48 -11.29
N HIS A 196 4.23 6.86 -10.17
CA HIS A 196 5.64 7.27 -10.11
C HIS A 196 6.57 6.19 -10.67
N ALA A 197 6.47 4.95 -10.18
CA ALA A 197 7.33 3.86 -10.63
C ALA A 197 7.18 3.58 -12.13
N VAL A 198 5.94 3.59 -12.65
CA VAL A 198 5.66 3.35 -14.09
C VAL A 198 6.24 4.47 -14.95
N VAL A 199 6.07 5.74 -14.55
CA VAL A 199 6.56 6.90 -15.32
C VAL A 199 8.08 6.98 -15.28
N ALA A 200 8.70 6.72 -14.12
CA ALA A 200 10.15 6.68 -14.01
C ALA A 200 10.77 5.59 -14.89
N GLN A 201 10.16 4.39 -14.94
CA GLN A 201 10.59 3.32 -15.85
C GLN A 201 10.43 3.70 -17.32
N LEU A 202 9.30 4.29 -17.69
CA LEU A 202 9.08 4.74 -19.07
C LEU A 202 10.09 5.83 -19.45
N ALA A 203 10.39 6.78 -18.57
CA ALA A 203 11.39 7.82 -18.80
C ALA A 203 12.80 7.22 -18.96
N ALA A 204 13.20 6.28 -18.11
CA ALA A 204 14.46 5.55 -18.24
C ALA A 204 14.53 4.73 -19.54
N GLY A 205 13.36 4.37 -20.06
CA GLY A 205 13.08 3.70 -21.33
C GLY A 205 13.11 4.57 -22.57
N ASP A 206 13.45 5.86 -22.47
CA ASP A 206 13.23 6.86 -23.54
C ASP A 206 11.78 6.86 -24.04
N GLY A 207 10.85 6.80 -23.08
CA GLY A 207 9.41 6.71 -23.32
C GLY A 207 8.91 5.31 -23.70
N ARG A 208 9.70 4.25 -23.59
CA ARG A 208 9.28 2.88 -23.97
C ARG A 208 9.64 1.83 -22.94
N ALA A 209 8.67 1.00 -22.57
CA ALA A 209 8.88 -0.17 -21.73
C ALA A 209 7.79 -1.22 -21.98
N SER A 210 8.09 -2.50 -21.80
CA SER A 210 7.10 -3.57 -21.91
C SER A 210 6.15 -3.58 -20.71
N SER A 211 4.90 -3.98 -20.93
CA SER A 211 3.89 -4.20 -19.89
C SER A 211 4.39 -5.11 -18.77
N ARG A 212 5.28 -6.06 -19.08
CA ARG A 212 5.88 -6.97 -18.09
C ARG A 212 6.91 -6.26 -17.20
N GLU A 213 7.80 -5.46 -17.79
CA GLU A 213 8.75 -4.63 -17.02
C GLU A 213 8.00 -3.63 -16.12
N LEU A 214 6.94 -3.00 -16.65
CA LEU A 214 6.13 -2.05 -15.91
C LEU A 214 5.33 -2.71 -14.78
N ALA A 215 4.81 -3.92 -14.99
CA ALA A 215 4.17 -4.69 -13.92
C ALA A 215 5.15 -4.99 -12.78
N ALA A 216 6.36 -5.43 -13.12
CA ALA A 216 7.39 -5.73 -12.12
C ALA A 216 7.81 -4.47 -11.34
N ALA A 217 8.05 -3.35 -12.04
CA ALA A 217 8.37 -2.07 -11.39
C ALA A 217 7.24 -1.52 -10.49
N ALA A 218 5.99 -1.77 -10.87
CA ALA A 218 4.81 -1.38 -10.10
C ALA A 218 4.52 -2.30 -8.90
N GLY A 219 5.34 -3.34 -8.66
CA GLY A 219 5.11 -4.36 -7.62
C GLY A 219 3.91 -5.26 -7.91
N LEU A 220 3.54 -5.43 -9.19
CA LEU A 220 2.42 -6.25 -9.65
C LEU A 220 2.87 -7.63 -10.16
N GLU A 221 3.92 -8.20 -9.55
CA GLU A 221 4.49 -9.49 -9.96
C GLU A 221 3.41 -10.57 -10.13
N GLY A 222 3.36 -11.18 -11.31
CA GLY A 222 2.38 -12.22 -11.65
C GLY A 222 0.96 -11.73 -11.97
N ARG A 223 0.72 -10.42 -12.06
CA ARG A 223 -0.58 -9.83 -12.43
C ARG A 223 -0.50 -9.16 -13.81
N SER A 224 -1.63 -9.11 -14.53
CA SER A 224 -1.71 -8.36 -15.79
C SER A 224 -1.57 -6.85 -15.54
N PHE A 225 -0.80 -6.19 -16.41
CA PHE A 225 -0.64 -4.74 -16.41
C PHE A 225 -1.79 -4.02 -17.12
N ASP A 226 -2.62 -4.71 -17.90
CA ASP A 226 -3.60 -4.07 -18.80
C ASP A 226 -4.61 -3.17 -18.07
N PRO A 227 -5.18 -3.57 -16.91
CA PRO A 227 -6.08 -2.70 -16.15
C PRO A 227 -5.36 -1.44 -15.63
N THR A 228 -4.09 -1.59 -15.23
CA THR A 228 -3.22 -0.50 -14.78
C THR A 228 -2.89 0.44 -15.93
N CYS A 229 -2.53 -0.09 -17.10
CA CYS A 229 -2.29 0.68 -18.32
C CYS A 229 -3.56 1.46 -18.73
N ALA A 230 -4.73 0.82 -18.70
CA ALA A 230 -6.00 1.49 -18.99
C ALA A 230 -6.34 2.61 -17.98
N ALA A 231 -5.93 2.46 -16.72
CA ALA A 231 -6.06 3.51 -15.72
C ALA A 231 -5.04 4.65 -15.91
N MET A 232 -3.78 4.32 -16.24
CA MET A 232 -2.74 5.29 -16.59
C MET A 232 -3.15 6.13 -17.80
N ARG A 233 -3.71 5.51 -18.85
CA ARG A 233 -4.23 6.23 -20.02
C ARG A 233 -5.34 7.21 -19.69
N ARG A 234 -6.26 6.83 -18.80
CA ARG A 234 -7.35 7.73 -18.34
C ARG A 234 -6.81 8.90 -17.52
N LEU A 235 -5.70 8.70 -16.83
CA LEU A 235 -5.07 9.70 -15.98
C LEU A 235 -4.18 10.67 -16.78
N LEU A 236 -3.46 10.17 -17.79
CA LEU A 236 -2.44 10.92 -18.51
C LEU A 236 -2.89 11.48 -19.87
N ASN A 237 -3.89 10.87 -20.53
CA ASN A 237 -4.35 11.35 -21.84
C ASN A 237 -5.41 12.43 -21.66
N LEU A 238 -5.01 13.68 -21.78
CA LEU A 238 -5.87 14.85 -21.58
C LEU A 238 -6.39 15.38 -22.91
N GLU A 239 -7.66 15.81 -22.93
CA GLU A 239 -8.27 16.56 -24.04
C GLU A 239 -8.10 15.91 -25.43
N GLY A 240 -8.03 14.58 -25.48
CA GLY A 240 -7.89 13.80 -26.73
C GLY A 240 -6.45 13.60 -27.20
N TYR A 241 -5.46 14.16 -26.50
CA TYR A 241 -4.05 13.93 -26.80
C TYR A 241 -3.55 12.64 -26.16
N THR A 242 -2.72 11.91 -26.91
CA THR A 242 -2.22 10.58 -26.50
C THR A 242 -0.83 10.71 -25.90
N VAL A 243 -0.78 10.98 -24.59
CA VAL A 243 0.48 10.98 -23.82
C VAL A 243 0.99 9.57 -23.60
N LEU A 244 0.10 8.64 -23.26
CA LEU A 244 0.42 7.23 -23.05
C LEU A 244 -0.41 6.33 -23.97
N ALA A 245 0.27 5.41 -24.65
CA ALA A 245 -0.33 4.46 -25.58
C ALA A 245 0.26 3.05 -25.39
N LEU A 246 -0.50 2.06 -25.84
CA LEU A 246 0.03 0.72 -26.11
C LEU A 246 0.45 0.69 -27.58
N ASP A 247 1.64 0.18 -27.88
CA ASP A 247 2.14 0.03 -29.23
C ASP A 247 1.35 -1.06 -29.99
N ALA A 248 1.54 -1.14 -31.31
CA ALA A 248 0.81 -2.08 -32.16
C ALA A 248 1.08 -3.56 -31.81
N ASP A 249 2.19 -3.83 -31.11
CA ASP A 249 2.54 -5.16 -30.60
C ASP A 249 1.68 -5.61 -29.40
N GLY A 250 0.88 -4.70 -28.82
CA GLY A 250 0.02 -4.97 -27.68
C GLY A 250 0.75 -5.24 -26.36
N THR A 251 2.08 -5.07 -26.32
CA THR A 251 2.91 -5.42 -25.15
C THR A 251 3.86 -4.31 -24.75
N THR A 252 4.20 -3.39 -25.64
CA THR A 252 5.04 -2.23 -25.35
C THR A 252 4.15 -1.04 -25.03
N VAL A 253 4.42 -0.38 -23.91
CA VAL A 253 3.79 0.88 -23.54
C VAL A 253 4.72 2.02 -23.95
N ARG A 254 4.13 3.04 -24.58
CA ARG A 254 4.82 4.22 -25.06
C ARG A 254 4.32 5.46 -24.33
N LEU A 255 5.24 6.28 -23.86
CA LEU A 255 5.05 7.56 -23.21
C LEU A 255 5.68 8.65 -24.09
N ASP A 256 4.87 9.59 -24.53
CA ASP A 256 5.34 10.78 -25.25
C ASP A 256 5.90 11.77 -24.23
N LEU A 257 7.21 11.72 -24.00
CA LEU A 257 7.89 12.53 -23.00
C LEU A 257 7.74 14.04 -23.27
N PRO A 258 7.94 14.58 -24.49
CA PRO A 258 7.67 15.99 -24.77
C PRO A 258 6.23 16.40 -24.44
N LEU A 259 5.24 15.62 -24.90
CA LEU A 259 3.84 15.95 -24.67
C LEU A 259 3.46 15.84 -23.18
N LEU A 260 4.01 14.88 -22.45
CA LEU A 260 3.84 14.77 -21.00
C LEU A 260 4.33 16.05 -20.31
N ARG A 261 5.55 16.52 -20.65
CA ARG A 261 6.14 17.73 -20.08
C ARG A 261 5.27 18.95 -20.34
N ASP A 262 4.81 19.12 -21.58
CA ASP A 262 3.95 20.23 -21.98
C ASP A 262 2.60 20.21 -21.25
N GLN A 263 1.91 19.06 -21.24
CA GLN A 263 0.56 18.95 -20.68
C GLN A 263 0.52 19.07 -19.16
N PHE A 264 1.52 18.51 -18.48
CA PHE A 264 1.59 18.55 -17.02
C PHE A 264 2.45 19.71 -16.50
N ARG A 265 3.06 20.49 -17.41
CA ARG A 265 3.98 21.61 -17.12
C ARG A 265 5.11 21.18 -16.18
N VAL A 266 5.73 20.05 -16.51
CA VAL A 266 6.80 19.43 -15.73
C VAL A 266 8.07 19.43 -16.56
N ASP A 267 9.03 20.26 -16.20
CA ASP A 267 10.35 20.24 -16.82
C ASP A 267 11.24 19.23 -16.08
N ALA A 268 12.01 18.46 -16.85
CA ALA A 268 13.12 17.72 -16.27
C ALA A 268 14.25 18.73 -16.07
N ALA A 269 14.58 19.01 -14.81
CA ALA A 269 15.82 19.70 -14.46
C ALA A 269 17.04 18.92 -14.96
#